data_AF-X0VHR7-F1
#
_entry.id   AF-X0VHR7-F1
#
_cell.length_a   1.000
_cell.length_b   1.000
_cell.length_c   1.000
_cell.angle_alpha   90.00
_cell.angle_beta   90.00
_cell.angle_gamma   90.00
#
_symmetry.space_group_name_H-M   'P 1'
#
loop_
_entity.id
_entity.type
_entity.pdbx_description
1 polymer ?
#
loop_
_entity_poly.entity_id
_entity_poly.type
_entity_poly.pdbx_seq_one_letter_code
_entity_poly.pdbx_strand_id
1 'polypeptide(L)'
;GLNSPFSHIKSFYGEGNLRSDGDEERLITRLEIGEDEYPKAIAFMENLPRFFELPEAILVHGYFEPGIPLTEQKEDVLVGSKGVEYDLEEKHGHPWYETYDGSKPIIVGHRNYLCDDAEIFHPNDRVFCIDTTCYSGGNLTGLILPEFRVISVKSSKDYWREKTVQYAHLFVKEQSDEITFDILNELIAIDMTNSDVSPEVAESLPELKVLADKAEKQLDKLYYYVLGQHKEILSSLHSKYNFHNLSKSEQDIIYGTHIRNS
;
A
#
# COMPACT_ATOMS: atom_id res chain seq x y z
N GLY A 1 -23.34 9.34 -11.53
CA GLY A 1 -22.55 8.56 -10.57
C GLY A 1 -21.70 9.53 -9.82
N LEU A 2 -21.71 9.47 -8.49
CA LEU A 2 -20.86 10.32 -7.65
C LEU A 2 -19.44 9.76 -7.71
N ASN A 3 -18.64 10.25 -8.66
CA ASN A 3 -17.20 9.97 -8.68
C ASN A 3 -16.52 10.75 -7.54
N SER A 4 -16.76 10.34 -6.29
CA SER A 4 -16.09 10.93 -5.13
C SER A 4 -14.59 10.60 -5.21
N PRO A 5 -13.67 11.55 -5.01
CA PRO A 5 -12.25 11.28 -5.14
C PRO A 5 -11.66 10.53 -3.92
N PHE A 6 -12.36 10.53 -2.78
CA PHE A 6 -11.90 9.87 -1.56
C PHE A 6 -11.93 8.35 -1.66
N SER A 7 -10.84 7.73 -1.23
CA SER A 7 -10.66 6.28 -1.28
C SER A 7 -11.75 5.55 -0.47
N HIS A 8 -12.02 5.92 0.78
CA HIS A 8 -13.04 5.22 1.57
C HIS A 8 -14.45 5.26 0.95
N ILE A 9 -14.81 6.37 0.30
CA ILE A 9 -16.11 6.56 -0.36
C ILE A 9 -16.21 5.68 -1.61
N LYS A 10 -15.20 5.72 -2.47
CA LYS A 10 -15.08 4.84 -3.65
C LYS A 10 -15.24 3.36 -3.29
N SER A 11 -14.54 2.91 -2.25
CA SER A 11 -14.61 1.52 -1.78
C SER A 11 -16.00 1.15 -1.26
N PHE A 12 -16.65 2.03 -0.51
CA PHE A 12 -17.98 1.77 0.04
C PHE A 12 -19.04 1.58 -1.06
N TYR A 13 -18.99 2.37 -2.12
CA TYR A 13 -19.92 2.25 -3.26
C TYR A 13 -19.50 1.20 -4.31
N GLY A 14 -18.43 0.44 -4.06
CA GLY A 14 -17.95 -0.59 -4.99
C GLY A 14 -17.23 -0.05 -6.23
N GLU A 15 -16.87 1.23 -6.23
CA GLU A 15 -16.11 1.89 -7.29
C GLU A 15 -14.60 1.71 -7.02
N GLY A 16 -14.06 0.50 -7.29
CA GLY A 16 -12.63 0.20 -7.18
C GLY A 16 -12.34 -1.27 -6.92
N ASN A 17 -11.18 -1.75 -7.38
CA ASN A 17 -10.70 -3.09 -7.06
C ASN A 17 -10.19 -3.12 -5.61
N LEU A 18 -10.84 -3.89 -4.74
CA LEU A 18 -10.40 -4.21 -3.37
C LEU A 18 -9.13 -5.10 -3.30
N ARG A 19 -8.26 -5.05 -4.31
CA ARG A 19 -7.11 -5.97 -4.47
C ARG A 19 -5.80 -5.30 -4.93
N SER A 20 -5.59 -4.02 -4.66
CA SER A 20 -4.36 -3.29 -5.02
C SER A 20 -3.76 -2.53 -3.83
N ASP A 21 -2.46 -2.21 -3.90
CA ASP A 21 -1.72 -1.55 -2.82
C ASP A 21 -2.43 -0.28 -2.29
N GLY A 22 -2.65 -0.23 -0.97
CA GLY A 22 -3.46 0.76 -0.25
C GLY A 22 -4.81 0.24 0.28
N ASP A 23 -5.16 -1.03 0.02
CA ASP A 23 -6.41 -1.62 0.50
C ASP A 23 -6.36 -2.09 1.96
N GLU A 24 -5.16 -2.24 2.54
CA GLU A 24 -5.00 -2.68 3.93
C GLU A 24 -5.49 -1.61 4.91
N GLU A 25 -5.10 -0.35 4.70
CA GLU A 25 -5.53 0.80 5.50
C GLU A 25 -7.05 0.95 5.48
N ARG A 26 -7.65 0.76 4.30
CA ARG A 26 -9.11 0.87 4.10
C ARG A 26 -9.86 -0.26 4.79
N LEU A 27 -9.36 -1.50 4.66
CA LEU A 27 -9.94 -2.65 5.33
C LEU A 27 -9.81 -2.55 6.85
N ILE A 28 -8.62 -2.24 7.37
CA ILE A 28 -8.39 -2.04 8.81
C ILE A 28 -9.30 -0.94 9.34
N THR A 29 -9.39 0.20 8.65
CA THR A 29 -10.27 1.32 9.08
C THR A 29 -11.73 0.90 9.15
N ARG A 30 -12.24 0.17 8.14
CA ARG A 30 -13.62 -0.34 8.15
C ARG A 30 -13.87 -1.30 9.31
N LEU A 31 -12.91 -2.19 9.58
CA LEU A 31 -13.00 -3.16 10.68
C LEU A 31 -12.96 -2.48 12.05
N GLU A 32 -12.11 -1.46 12.22
CA GLU A 32 -11.98 -0.72 13.48
C GLU A 32 -13.19 0.18 13.76
N ILE A 33 -13.77 0.81 12.72
CA ILE A 33 -15.00 1.61 12.88
C ILE A 33 -16.22 0.70 13.07
N GLY A 34 -16.24 -0.47 12.42
CA GLY A 34 -17.34 -1.43 12.46
C GLY A 34 -18.43 -1.15 11.42
N GLU A 35 -19.10 -2.21 10.97
CA GLU A 35 -20.07 -2.17 9.86
C GLU A 35 -21.27 -1.24 10.11
N ASP A 36 -21.67 -1.06 11.37
CA ASP A 36 -22.82 -0.21 11.73
C ASP A 36 -22.49 1.29 11.70
N GLU A 37 -21.24 1.65 12.01
CA GLU A 37 -20.79 3.05 12.09
C GLU A 37 -20.07 3.51 10.83
N TYR A 38 -19.48 2.60 10.05
CA TYR A 38 -18.73 2.92 8.84
C TYR A 38 -19.55 3.73 7.82
N PRO A 39 -20.84 3.40 7.52
CA PRO A 39 -21.67 4.22 6.65
C PRO A 39 -21.86 5.66 7.15
N LYS A 40 -21.90 5.87 8.48
CA LYS A 40 -22.03 7.21 9.06
C LYS A 40 -20.74 8.00 8.92
N ALA A 41 -19.60 7.35 9.10
CA ALA A 41 -18.29 7.96 8.85
C ALA A 41 -18.14 8.37 7.38
N ILE A 42 -18.58 7.51 6.44
CA ILE A 42 -18.62 7.83 5.00
C ILE A 42 -19.48 9.06 4.74
N ALA A 43 -20.73 9.07 5.22
CA ALA A 43 -21.64 10.20 5.03
C ALA A 43 -21.10 11.51 5.65
N PHE A 44 -20.39 11.42 6.78
CA PHE A 44 -19.71 12.57 7.36
C PHE A 44 -18.59 13.09 6.45
N MET A 45 -17.68 12.21 6.00
CA MET A 45 -16.54 12.58 5.16
C MET A 45 -16.96 13.13 3.79
N GLU A 46 -18.08 12.64 3.22
CA GLU A 46 -18.63 13.15 1.97
C GLU A 46 -18.88 14.66 1.99
N ASN A 47 -19.28 15.19 3.15
CA ASN A 47 -19.65 16.59 3.34
C ASN A 47 -18.48 17.50 3.72
N LEU A 48 -17.27 16.97 3.87
CA LEU A 48 -16.10 17.80 4.21
C LEU A 48 -15.70 18.69 3.01
N PRO A 49 -15.39 19.98 3.23
CA PRO A 49 -14.91 20.84 2.15
C PRO A 49 -13.56 20.34 1.63
N ARG A 50 -13.30 20.51 0.32
CA ARG A 50 -12.07 20.05 -0.32
C ARG A 50 -10.90 21.02 -0.10
N PHE A 51 -11.25 22.27 0.14
CA PHE A 51 -10.33 23.32 0.54
C PHE A 51 -11.02 24.24 1.54
N PHE A 52 -10.22 24.96 2.32
CA PHE A 52 -10.70 26.04 3.16
C PHE A 52 -9.83 27.27 2.95
N GLU A 53 -10.43 28.43 2.75
CA GLU A 53 -9.69 29.67 2.58
C GLU A 53 -9.78 30.52 3.85
N LEU A 54 -8.64 30.69 4.51
CA LEU A 54 -8.47 31.60 5.64
C LEU A 54 -7.95 32.95 5.15
N PRO A 55 -8.00 34.01 5.99
CA PRO A 55 -7.34 35.27 5.66
C PRO A 55 -5.85 35.10 5.36
N GLU A 56 -5.15 34.24 6.12
CA GLU A 56 -3.70 34.07 6.06
C GLU A 56 -3.23 33.02 5.06
N ALA A 57 -4.03 31.96 4.83
CA ALA A 57 -3.59 30.79 4.09
C ALA A 57 -4.76 30.03 3.42
N ILE A 58 -4.42 29.19 2.45
CA ILE A 58 -5.32 28.20 1.86
C ILE A 58 -5.00 26.83 2.47
N LEU A 59 -6.01 26.08 2.87
CA LEU A 59 -5.88 24.71 3.37
C LEU A 59 -6.39 23.74 2.31
N VAL A 60 -5.55 22.77 1.91
CA VAL A 60 -5.95 21.64 1.06
C VAL A 60 -5.34 20.36 1.62
N HIS A 61 -5.89 19.19 1.30
CA HIS A 61 -5.34 17.94 1.84
C HIS A 61 -4.07 17.51 1.11
N GLY A 62 -4.14 17.40 -0.22
CA GLY A 62 -3.10 16.84 -1.08
C GLY A 62 -2.29 17.90 -1.82
N TYR A 63 -2.71 18.22 -3.04
CA TYR A 63 -1.91 18.98 -4.00
C TYR A 63 -2.67 20.20 -4.54
N PHE A 64 -2.00 20.97 -5.40
CA PHE A 64 -2.56 22.11 -6.11
C PHE A 64 -1.99 22.14 -7.53
N GLU A 65 -2.84 22.35 -8.54
CA GLU A 65 -2.43 22.47 -9.93
C GLU A 65 -2.12 23.94 -10.29
N PRO A 66 -0.86 24.29 -10.63
CA PRO A 66 -0.50 25.65 -11.00
C PRO A 66 -1.26 26.17 -12.22
N GLY A 67 -1.58 27.46 -12.22
CA GLY A 67 -2.29 28.13 -13.31
C GLY A 67 -3.80 27.88 -13.33
N ILE A 68 -4.32 27.08 -12.39
CA ILE A 68 -5.75 26.81 -12.25
C ILE A 68 -6.28 27.54 -10.99
N PRO A 69 -7.34 28.37 -11.10
CA PRO A 69 -7.94 29.03 -9.95
C PRO A 69 -8.37 28.03 -8.86
N LEU A 70 -8.26 28.40 -7.58
CA LEU A 70 -8.61 27.51 -6.45
C LEU A 70 -9.99 26.87 -6.57
N THR A 71 -10.99 27.63 -7.02
CA THR A 71 -12.37 27.15 -7.20
C THR A 71 -12.56 26.22 -8.40
N GLU A 72 -11.57 26.13 -9.28
CA GLU A 72 -11.57 25.31 -10.49
C GLU A 72 -10.62 24.12 -10.39
N GLN A 73 -9.89 24.00 -9.27
CA GLN A 73 -9.06 22.84 -8.96
C GLN A 73 -9.89 21.56 -9.00
N LYS A 74 -9.36 20.51 -9.62
CA LYS A 74 -10.02 19.21 -9.64
C LYS A 74 -10.00 18.61 -8.23
N GLU A 75 -11.08 17.95 -7.84
CA GLU A 75 -11.16 17.41 -6.48
C GLU A 75 -10.11 16.33 -6.21
N ASP A 76 -9.74 15.51 -7.21
CA ASP A 76 -8.72 14.47 -7.10
C ASP A 76 -7.32 15.02 -6.82
N VAL A 77 -6.99 16.20 -7.35
CA VAL A 77 -5.80 16.98 -7.03
C VAL A 77 -5.84 17.43 -5.57
N LEU A 78 -6.93 18.09 -5.16
CA LEU A 78 -7.06 18.66 -3.82
C LEU A 78 -7.02 17.61 -2.70
N VAL A 79 -7.48 16.38 -2.98
CA VAL A 79 -7.47 15.27 -2.00
C VAL A 79 -6.29 14.31 -2.17
N GLY A 80 -5.36 14.57 -3.09
CA GLY A 80 -4.16 13.73 -3.24
C GLY A 80 -4.48 12.31 -3.73
N SER A 81 -5.28 12.17 -4.78
CA SER A 81 -5.53 10.84 -5.36
C SER A 81 -4.24 10.20 -5.88
N LYS A 82 -4.16 8.87 -5.79
CA LYS A 82 -2.98 8.08 -6.21
C LYS A 82 -2.58 8.42 -7.66
N GLY A 83 -1.31 8.75 -7.85
CA GLY A 83 -0.72 9.08 -9.16
C GLY A 83 -0.84 10.55 -9.57
N VAL A 84 -1.71 11.34 -8.93
CA VAL A 84 -1.97 12.72 -9.36
C VAL A 84 -0.72 13.62 -9.26
N GLU A 85 0.10 13.46 -8.22
CA GLU A 85 1.35 14.24 -8.12
C GLU A 85 2.31 13.96 -9.27
N TYR A 86 2.43 12.69 -9.67
CA TYR A 86 3.24 12.30 -10.82
C TYR A 86 2.68 12.90 -12.11
N ASP A 87 1.36 12.85 -12.30
CA ASP A 87 0.71 13.46 -13.47
C ASP A 87 0.93 14.98 -13.54
N LEU A 88 0.92 15.66 -12.38
CA LEU A 88 1.23 17.09 -12.28
C LEU A 88 2.69 17.36 -12.64
N GLU A 89 3.62 16.57 -12.09
CA GLU A 89 5.04 16.72 -12.37
C GLU A 89 5.34 16.46 -13.85
N GLU A 90 4.76 15.42 -14.46
CA GLU A 90 4.90 15.11 -15.88
C GLU A 90 4.34 16.25 -16.75
N LYS A 91 3.17 16.78 -16.38
CA LYS A 91 2.50 17.85 -17.13
C LYS A 91 3.26 19.17 -17.08
N HIS A 92 3.82 19.53 -15.93
CA HIS A 92 4.42 20.85 -15.69
C HIS A 92 5.96 20.83 -15.73
N GLY A 93 6.57 19.65 -15.77
CA GLY A 93 8.03 19.45 -15.79
C GLY A 93 8.73 19.69 -14.46
N HIS A 94 7.97 20.01 -13.41
CA HIS A 94 8.45 20.36 -12.08
C HIS A 94 7.45 19.90 -11.02
N PRO A 95 7.88 19.63 -9.78
CA PRO A 95 6.96 19.42 -8.67
C PRO A 95 6.02 20.61 -8.49
N TRP A 96 4.75 20.32 -8.19
CA TRP A 96 3.69 21.33 -8.10
C TRP A 96 4.02 22.45 -7.09
N TYR A 97 4.70 22.11 -5.99
CA TYR A 97 5.05 23.06 -4.93
C TYR A 97 6.13 24.05 -5.35
N GLU A 98 6.97 23.73 -6.36
CA GLU A 98 7.96 24.66 -6.92
C GLU A 98 7.31 25.70 -7.83
N THR A 99 6.17 25.33 -8.42
CA THR A 99 5.44 26.13 -9.41
C THR A 99 4.15 26.73 -8.83
N TYR A 100 3.94 26.62 -7.51
CA TYR A 100 2.77 27.15 -6.84
C TYR A 100 2.61 28.67 -7.04
N ASP A 101 1.48 29.07 -7.61
CA ASP A 101 1.21 30.43 -8.08
C ASP A 101 0.00 31.10 -7.39
N GLY A 102 -0.56 30.49 -6.35
CA GLY A 102 -1.69 31.05 -5.60
C GLY A 102 -1.38 32.38 -4.92
N SER A 103 -2.37 33.18 -4.52
CA SER A 103 -2.10 34.49 -3.91
C SER A 103 -1.65 34.41 -2.45
N LYS A 104 -2.10 33.38 -1.71
CA LYS A 104 -1.78 33.13 -0.30
C LYS A 104 -0.81 31.96 -0.15
N PRO A 105 -0.10 31.80 0.97
CA PRO A 105 0.51 30.53 1.29
C PRO A 105 -0.51 29.38 1.34
N ILE A 106 -0.07 28.18 0.98
CA ILE A 106 -0.88 26.97 1.03
C ILE A 106 -0.34 26.01 2.09
N ILE A 107 -1.23 25.43 2.89
CA ILE A 107 -0.92 24.44 3.92
C ILE A 107 -1.54 23.13 3.48
N VAL A 108 -0.71 22.08 3.42
CA VAL A 108 -1.10 20.75 2.93
C VAL A 108 -0.66 19.64 3.88
N GLY A 109 -1.35 18.51 3.81
CA GLY A 109 -0.95 17.28 4.46
C GLY A 109 -0.52 16.25 3.42
N HIS A 110 -1.03 15.02 3.56
CA HIS A 110 -0.98 13.92 2.60
C HIS A 110 0.39 13.25 2.43
N ARG A 111 1.48 14.02 2.36
CA ARG A 111 2.82 13.49 2.12
C ARG A 111 3.85 14.15 3.03
N ASN A 112 4.67 13.30 3.67
CA ASN A 112 5.94 13.74 4.24
C ASN A 112 6.99 13.79 3.12
N TYR A 113 7.47 15.00 2.82
CA TYR A 113 8.46 15.25 1.75
C TYR A 113 9.92 15.14 2.22
N LEU A 114 10.19 15.23 3.52
CA LEU A 114 11.56 15.21 4.06
C LEU A 114 12.02 13.80 4.46
N CYS A 115 11.09 12.86 4.62
CA CYS A 115 11.34 11.56 5.27
C CYS A 115 11.93 11.66 6.69
N ASP A 116 12.01 12.87 7.24
CA ASP A 116 12.23 13.18 8.64
C ASP A 116 10.86 13.50 9.25
N ASP A 117 10.59 12.95 10.43
CA ASP A 117 9.31 13.15 11.08
C ASP A 117 9.30 14.40 11.97
N ALA A 118 10.45 15.02 12.24
CA ALA A 118 10.58 16.14 13.17
C ALA A 118 10.44 17.54 12.53
N GLU A 119 10.63 17.65 11.22
CA GLU A 119 10.63 18.91 10.49
C GLU A 119 9.56 18.91 9.40
N ILE A 120 8.94 20.08 9.15
CA ILE A 120 7.99 20.24 8.05
C ILE A 120 8.72 20.64 6.78
N PHE A 121 8.21 20.22 5.62
CA PHE A 121 8.69 20.73 4.34
C PHE A 121 7.98 22.06 4.03
N HIS A 122 8.72 23.16 3.91
CA HIS A 122 8.14 24.47 3.60
C HIS A 122 8.90 25.27 2.52
N PRO A 123 8.88 24.83 1.25
CA PRO A 123 9.66 25.51 0.21
C PRO A 123 9.20 26.97 0.05
N ASN A 124 10.18 27.87 0.13
CA ASN A 124 10.04 29.31 -0.06
C ASN A 124 9.02 30.01 0.85
N ASP A 125 8.61 29.40 1.97
CA ASP A 125 7.55 29.90 2.87
C ASP A 125 6.20 30.16 2.16
N ARG A 126 5.95 29.41 1.09
CA ARG A 126 4.76 29.54 0.23
C ARG A 126 3.90 28.29 0.24
N VAL A 127 4.53 27.14 0.43
CA VAL A 127 3.87 25.85 0.62
C VAL A 127 4.33 25.32 1.96
N PHE A 128 3.41 24.82 2.79
CA PHE A 128 3.70 24.23 4.09
C PHE A 128 3.11 22.83 4.16
N CYS A 129 3.94 21.81 4.00
CA CYS A 129 3.54 20.41 4.11
C CYS A 129 3.74 19.94 5.55
N ILE A 130 2.63 19.82 6.29
CA ILE A 130 2.65 19.55 7.74
C ILE A 130 2.52 18.06 8.10
N ASP A 131 2.37 17.20 7.09
CA ASP A 131 2.32 15.75 7.33
C ASP A 131 3.71 15.23 7.72
N THR A 132 3.80 14.86 8.98
CA THR A 132 5.01 14.39 9.67
C THR A 132 4.79 12.99 10.23
N THR A 133 3.91 12.21 9.56
CA THR A 133 3.73 10.76 9.75
C THR A 133 3.37 10.33 11.19
N CYS A 134 2.60 11.15 11.92
CA CYS A 134 2.19 10.86 13.31
C CYS A 134 1.69 9.41 13.52
N TYR A 135 0.93 8.90 12.56
CA TYR A 135 0.32 7.57 12.61
C TYR A 135 1.36 6.43 12.60
N SER A 136 2.52 6.62 11.97
CA SER A 136 3.63 5.68 11.93
C SER A 136 4.76 6.02 12.92
N GLY A 137 4.43 6.71 14.00
CA GLY A 137 5.39 7.03 15.07
C GLY A 137 6.14 8.35 14.86
N GLY A 138 5.79 9.13 13.84
CA GLY A 138 6.31 10.47 13.61
C GLY A 138 5.76 11.50 14.60
N ASN A 139 5.43 12.71 14.14
CA ASN A 139 4.86 13.75 14.98
C ASN A 139 3.49 14.22 14.46
N LEU A 140 2.63 14.69 15.37
CA LEU A 140 1.46 15.47 15.02
C LEU A 140 1.87 16.94 14.98
N THR A 141 1.87 17.51 13.77
CA THR A 141 2.35 18.87 13.53
C THR A 141 1.23 19.79 13.08
N GLY A 142 1.26 21.03 13.56
CA GLY A 142 0.34 22.09 13.17
C GLY A 142 1.03 23.45 13.13
N LEU A 143 0.35 24.42 12.53
CA LEU A 143 0.78 25.81 12.43
C LEU A 143 -0.14 26.71 13.24
N ILE A 144 0.44 27.60 14.03
CA ILE A 144 -0.28 28.73 14.61
C ILE A 144 -0.22 29.89 13.63
N LEU A 145 -1.40 30.35 13.20
CA LEU A 145 -1.58 31.53 12.36
C LEU A 145 -1.94 32.76 13.23
N PRO A 146 -1.52 33.98 12.82
CA PRO A 146 -0.88 34.33 11.55
C PRO A 146 0.64 34.13 11.50
N GLU A 147 1.30 33.70 12.58
CA GLU A 147 2.76 33.68 12.67
C GLU A 147 3.44 32.55 11.89
N PHE A 148 2.66 31.61 11.34
CA PHE A 148 3.16 30.36 10.75
C PHE A 148 4.09 29.60 11.70
N ARG A 149 3.82 29.69 13.01
CA ARG A 149 4.66 29.06 14.04
C ARG A 149 4.35 27.57 14.11
N VAL A 150 5.35 26.75 13.82
CA VAL A 150 5.27 25.29 13.93
C VAL A 150 5.15 24.86 15.38
N ILE A 151 4.17 24.01 15.67
CA ILE A 151 4.07 23.23 16.90
C ILE A 151 3.96 21.76 16.51
N SER A 152 4.73 20.92 17.19
CA SER A 152 4.79 19.50 16.92
C SER A 152 4.80 18.70 18.22
N VAL A 153 4.09 17.57 18.24
CA VAL A 153 4.04 16.65 19.37
C VAL A 153 4.39 15.24 18.88
N LYS A 154 5.39 14.62 19.50
CA LYS A 154 5.83 13.27 19.17
C LYS A 154 4.73 12.26 19.45
N SER A 155 4.46 11.41 18.47
CA SER A 155 3.59 10.26 18.65
C SER A 155 4.19 9.31 19.69
N SER A 156 3.35 8.76 20.57
CA SER A 156 3.83 7.86 21.63
C SER A 156 4.31 6.51 21.11
N LYS A 157 3.88 6.11 19.90
CA LYS A 157 4.21 4.84 19.26
C LYS A 157 3.88 4.84 17.77
N ASP A 158 4.36 3.82 17.07
CA ASP A 158 3.97 3.51 15.70
C ASP A 158 2.63 2.74 15.72
N TYR A 159 1.53 3.47 15.57
CA TYR A 159 0.18 2.90 15.56
C TYR A 159 -0.08 2.08 14.30
N TRP A 160 0.50 2.48 13.17
CA TRP A 160 0.35 1.74 11.92
C TRP A 160 0.97 0.36 12.00
N ARG A 161 2.20 0.25 12.51
CA ARG A 161 2.85 -1.04 12.73
C ARG A 161 2.08 -1.92 13.70
N GLU A 162 1.56 -1.36 14.78
CA GLU A 162 0.73 -2.11 15.73
C GLU A 162 -0.52 -2.70 15.05
N LYS A 163 -1.21 -1.90 14.23
CA LYS A 163 -2.41 -2.33 13.52
C LYS A 163 -2.11 -3.31 12.39
N THR A 164 -1.05 -3.09 11.61
CA THR A 164 -0.66 -4.04 10.56
C THR A 164 -0.24 -5.38 11.14
N VAL A 165 0.45 -5.42 12.29
CA VAL A 165 0.73 -6.68 13.01
C VAL A 165 -0.55 -7.33 13.52
N GLN A 166 -1.46 -6.57 14.14
CA GLN A 166 -2.74 -7.07 14.65
C GLN A 166 -3.59 -7.71 13.54
N TYR A 167 -3.64 -7.08 12.37
CA TYR A 167 -4.45 -7.50 11.23
C TYR A 167 -3.67 -8.29 10.18
N ALA A 168 -2.41 -8.65 10.43
CA ALA A 168 -1.54 -9.33 9.48
C ALA A 168 -2.21 -10.57 8.87
N HIS A 169 -2.94 -11.34 9.69
CA HIS A 169 -3.68 -12.54 9.27
C HIS A 169 -4.73 -12.31 8.16
N LEU A 170 -5.23 -11.08 7.97
CA LEU A 170 -6.16 -10.73 6.89
C LEU A 170 -5.44 -10.39 5.57
N PHE A 171 -4.18 -9.97 5.68
CA PHE A 171 -3.34 -9.54 4.57
C PHE A 171 -2.25 -10.54 4.22
N VAL A 172 -2.24 -11.71 4.88
CA VAL A 172 -1.61 -12.91 4.36
C VAL A 172 -2.30 -13.21 3.03
N LYS A 173 -1.82 -12.55 1.98
CA LYS A 173 -1.91 -13.07 0.63
C LYS A 173 -1.37 -14.49 0.73
N GLU A 174 -1.98 -15.43 0.02
CA GLU A 174 -1.20 -16.57 -0.49
C GLU A 174 -0.10 -15.99 -1.40
N GLN A 175 0.92 -15.37 -0.79
CA GLN A 175 2.18 -15.06 -1.42
C GLN A 175 3.01 -16.30 -1.20
N SER A 176 2.96 -17.17 -2.21
CA SER A 176 4.07 -18.06 -2.50
C SER A 176 5.24 -17.22 -3.03
N ASP A 177 5.78 -16.32 -2.22
CA ASP A 177 7.04 -15.64 -2.52
C ASP A 177 8.08 -16.22 -1.55
N GLU A 178 8.78 -17.24 -2.05
CA GLU A 178 10.03 -17.84 -1.58
C GLU A 178 10.55 -17.42 -0.19
N ILE A 179 9.88 -17.86 0.88
CA ILE A 179 10.66 -18.40 2.00
C ILE A 179 11.16 -19.75 1.48
N THR A 180 12.34 -19.76 0.86
CA THR A 180 13.02 -21.03 0.64
C THR A 180 13.31 -21.63 2.00
N PHE A 181 13.30 -22.96 2.08
CA PHE A 181 13.71 -23.64 3.31
C PHE A 181 15.12 -23.25 3.74
N ASP A 182 15.98 -22.79 2.82
CA ASP A 182 17.30 -22.26 3.13
C ASP A 182 17.22 -20.97 3.99
N ILE A 183 16.32 -20.04 3.67
CA ILE A 183 16.09 -18.83 4.47
C ILE A 183 15.48 -19.20 5.84
N LEU A 184 14.55 -20.17 5.86
CA LEU A 184 13.96 -20.65 7.11
C LEU A 184 15.03 -21.31 8.01
N ASN A 185 15.91 -22.11 7.42
CA ASN A 185 17.01 -22.78 8.10
C ASN A 185 18.08 -21.78 8.56
N GLU A 186 18.38 -20.73 7.79
CA GLU A 186 19.27 -19.63 8.21
C GLU A 186 18.68 -18.86 9.39
N LEU A 187 17.39 -18.53 9.38
CA LEU A 187 16.74 -17.85 10.50
C LEU A 187 16.73 -18.70 11.77
N ILE A 188 16.47 -20.01 11.65
CA ILE A 188 16.58 -20.97 12.77
C ILE A 188 18.03 -21.08 13.25
N ALA A 189 19.02 -21.02 12.36
CA ALA A 189 20.44 -21.12 12.70
C ALA A 189 21.00 -19.84 13.34
N ILE A 190 20.58 -18.67 12.88
CA ILE A 190 20.92 -17.36 13.45
C ILE A 190 20.41 -17.28 14.90
N ASP A 191 19.17 -17.73 15.13
CA ASP A 191 18.54 -17.72 16.45
C ASP A 191 19.21 -18.69 17.44
N MET A 192 19.76 -19.82 16.97
CA MET A 192 20.52 -20.76 17.80
C MET A 192 21.88 -20.23 18.29
N THR A 193 22.39 -19.16 17.67
CA THR A 193 23.68 -18.55 18.05
C THR A 193 23.55 -17.33 18.96
N ASN A 194 22.35 -16.74 19.06
CA ASN A 194 22.04 -15.67 19.99
C ASN A 194 21.41 -16.22 21.26
N SER A 195 21.97 -15.90 22.42
CA SER A 195 21.55 -16.44 23.72
C SER A 195 20.25 -15.86 24.27
N ASP A 196 19.52 -15.06 23.48
CA ASP A 196 18.44 -14.17 23.95
C ASP A 196 17.08 -14.50 23.30
N VAL A 197 16.83 -15.80 23.11
CA VAL A 197 15.54 -16.30 22.59
C VAL A 197 14.51 -16.30 23.73
N SER A 198 13.32 -15.75 23.49
CA SER A 198 12.21 -15.83 24.44
C SER A 198 11.92 -17.31 24.79
N PRO A 199 11.70 -17.66 26.07
CA PRO A 199 11.42 -19.03 26.50
C PRO A 199 10.28 -19.71 25.71
N GLU A 200 9.27 -18.94 25.29
CA GLU A 200 8.13 -19.44 24.50
C GLU A 200 8.54 -19.89 23.08
N VAL A 201 9.53 -19.22 22.48
CA VAL A 201 10.06 -19.58 21.16
C VAL A 201 10.98 -20.80 21.26
N ALA A 202 11.78 -20.88 22.33
CA ALA A 202 12.64 -22.03 22.59
C ALA A 202 11.84 -23.33 22.83
N GLU A 203 10.68 -23.23 23.48
CA GLU A 203 9.77 -24.37 23.71
C GLU A 203 9.11 -24.88 22.42
N SER A 204 8.82 -23.97 21.49
CA SER A 204 8.13 -24.28 20.22
C SER A 204 9.08 -24.72 19.10
N LEU A 205 10.39 -24.48 19.25
CA LEU A 205 11.42 -24.73 18.22
C LEU A 205 11.46 -26.19 17.71
N PRO A 206 11.34 -27.23 18.56
CA PRO A 206 11.34 -28.62 18.09
C PRO A 206 10.14 -28.94 17.20
N GLU A 207 8.96 -28.40 17.52
CA GLU A 207 7.75 -28.62 16.73
C GLU A 207 7.82 -27.92 15.38
N LEU A 208 8.37 -26.70 15.34
CA LEU A 208 8.62 -25.97 14.10
C LEU A 208 9.56 -26.73 13.15
N LYS A 209 10.63 -27.35 13.69
CA LYS A 209 11.54 -28.20 12.88
C LYS A 209 10.81 -29.41 12.28
N VAL A 210 10.00 -30.09 13.08
CA VAL A 210 9.21 -31.25 12.60
C VAL A 210 8.19 -30.82 11.54
N LEU A 211 7.60 -29.64 11.66
CA LEU A 211 6.69 -29.09 10.66
C LEU A 211 7.42 -28.71 9.37
N ALA A 212 8.60 -28.11 9.46
CA ALA A 212 9.44 -27.80 8.31
C ALA A 212 9.83 -29.07 7.53
N ASP A 213 10.33 -30.11 8.23
CA ASP A 213 10.68 -31.41 7.62
C ASP A 213 9.47 -32.09 6.94
N LYS A 214 8.27 -31.95 7.54
CA LYS A 214 7.04 -32.49 6.95
C LYS A 214 6.63 -31.70 5.70
N ALA A 215 6.78 -30.38 5.72
CA ALA A 215 6.48 -29.53 4.59
C ALA A 215 7.41 -29.83 3.41
N GLU A 216 8.71 -29.99 3.65
CA GLU A 216 9.70 -30.37 2.63
C GLU A 216 9.31 -31.67 1.92
N LYS A 217 8.97 -32.70 2.68
CA LYS A 217 8.51 -33.99 2.13
C LYS A 217 7.21 -33.90 1.33
N GLN A 218 6.34 -32.94 1.61
CA GLN A 218 5.12 -32.73 0.83
C GLN A 218 5.38 -31.92 -0.43
N LEU A 219 6.29 -30.94 -0.38
CA LEU A 219 6.73 -30.19 -1.55
C LEU A 219 7.45 -31.08 -2.56
N ASP A 220 8.31 -32.00 -2.12
CA ASP A 220 8.91 -32.99 -3.01
C ASP A 220 7.86 -33.83 -3.73
N LYS A 221 6.86 -34.31 -3.00
CA LYS A 221 5.76 -35.10 -3.58
C LYS A 221 4.98 -34.29 -4.60
N LEU A 222 4.66 -33.03 -4.30
CA LEU A 222 3.95 -32.14 -5.20
C LEU A 222 4.78 -31.85 -6.46
N TYR A 223 6.08 -31.57 -6.29
CA TYR A 223 7.02 -31.34 -7.40
C TYR A 223 7.06 -32.54 -8.35
N TYR A 224 7.25 -33.75 -7.81
CA TYR A 224 7.26 -34.96 -8.63
C TYR A 224 5.90 -35.26 -9.26
N TYR A 225 4.79 -34.94 -8.58
CA TYR A 225 3.46 -35.07 -9.15
C TYR A 225 3.25 -34.13 -10.34
N VAL A 226 3.57 -32.85 -10.18
CA VAL A 226 3.46 -31.83 -11.25
C VAL A 226 4.36 -32.18 -12.42
N LEU A 227 5.61 -32.60 -12.17
CA LEU A 227 6.51 -33.08 -13.23
C LEU A 227 5.96 -34.32 -13.95
N GLY A 228 5.33 -35.24 -13.22
CA GLY A 228 4.67 -36.41 -13.80
C GLY A 228 3.54 -36.00 -14.74
N GLN A 229 2.63 -35.16 -14.27
CA GLN A 229 1.52 -34.64 -15.06
C GLN A 229 2.01 -33.86 -16.29
N HIS A 230 3.06 -33.06 -16.14
CA HIS A 230 3.67 -32.33 -17.24
C HIS A 230 4.21 -33.27 -18.34
N LYS A 231 4.91 -34.33 -17.95
CA LYS A 231 5.44 -35.34 -18.89
C LYS A 231 4.33 -36.09 -19.62
N GLU A 232 3.24 -36.41 -18.92
CA GLU A 232 2.08 -37.08 -19.52
C GLU A 232 1.39 -36.17 -20.55
N ILE A 233 1.16 -34.91 -20.19
CA ILE A 233 0.58 -33.89 -21.09
C ILE A 233 1.46 -33.72 -22.33
N LEU A 234 2.78 -33.51 -22.16
CA LEU A 234 3.68 -33.37 -23.29
C LEU A 234 3.71 -34.61 -24.18
N SER A 235 3.73 -35.80 -23.59
CA SER A 235 3.66 -37.06 -24.34
C SER A 235 2.37 -37.18 -25.16
N SER A 236 1.23 -36.77 -24.59
CA SER A 236 -0.06 -36.72 -25.30
C SER A 236 -0.09 -35.66 -26.41
N LEU A 237 0.53 -34.51 -26.20
CA LEU A 237 0.59 -33.45 -27.21
C LEU A 237 1.55 -33.81 -28.35
N HIS A 238 2.66 -34.47 -28.04
CA HIS A 238 3.62 -34.96 -29.03
C HIS A 238 2.99 -35.98 -29.98
N SER A 239 2.21 -36.93 -29.42
CA SER A 239 1.53 -37.95 -30.23
C SER A 239 0.39 -37.37 -31.09
N LYS A 240 -0.24 -36.28 -30.63
CA LYS A 240 -1.43 -35.70 -31.28
C LYS A 240 -1.13 -34.59 -32.28
N TYR A 241 -0.08 -33.78 -32.07
CA TYR A 241 0.16 -32.54 -32.82
C TYR A 241 1.56 -32.43 -33.47
N ASN A 242 2.39 -33.48 -33.45
CA ASN A 242 3.78 -33.42 -33.89
C ASN A 242 4.53 -32.20 -33.29
N PHE A 243 4.32 -32.04 -31.98
CA PHE A 243 4.55 -30.81 -31.23
C PHE A 243 5.94 -30.20 -31.40
N HIS A 244 6.98 -31.02 -31.55
CA HIS A 244 8.37 -30.56 -31.75
C HIS A 244 8.62 -29.77 -33.03
N ASN A 245 7.76 -29.91 -34.04
CA ASN A 245 7.90 -29.20 -35.31
C ASN A 245 7.14 -27.87 -35.34
N LEU A 246 6.46 -27.52 -34.25
CA LEU A 246 5.74 -26.26 -34.11
C LEU A 246 6.69 -25.16 -33.60
N SER A 247 6.38 -23.91 -33.92
CA SER A 247 7.07 -22.77 -33.32
C SER A 247 6.76 -22.67 -31.82
N LYS A 248 7.64 -22.01 -31.06
CA LYS A 248 7.48 -21.85 -29.61
C LYS A 248 6.15 -21.20 -29.21
N SER A 249 5.71 -20.20 -29.98
CA SER A 249 4.41 -19.53 -29.77
C SER A 249 3.22 -20.49 -29.94
N GLU A 250 3.28 -21.36 -30.95
CA GLU A 250 2.23 -22.37 -31.19
C GLU A 250 2.22 -23.45 -30.12
N GLN A 251 3.41 -23.87 -29.66
CA GLN A 251 3.55 -24.81 -28.54
C GLN A 251 2.93 -24.24 -27.26
N ASP A 252 3.23 -22.98 -26.92
CA ASP A 252 2.73 -22.31 -25.72
C ASP A 252 1.20 -22.17 -25.74
N ILE A 253 0.62 -21.82 -26.89
CA ILE A 253 -0.84 -21.71 -27.06
C ILE A 253 -1.52 -23.07 -26.92
N ILE A 254 -1.00 -24.11 -27.58
CA ILE A 254 -1.59 -25.46 -27.55
C ILE A 254 -1.48 -26.06 -26.15
N TYR A 255 -0.31 -25.93 -25.52
CA TYR A 255 -0.06 -26.40 -24.16
C TYR A 255 -0.95 -25.68 -23.13
N GLY A 256 -1.02 -24.35 -23.19
CA GLY A 256 -1.89 -23.57 -22.31
C GLY A 256 -3.38 -23.86 -22.51
N THR A 257 -3.81 -24.12 -23.75
CA THR A 257 -5.19 -24.52 -24.06
C THR A 257 -5.50 -25.93 -23.54
N HIS A 258 -4.53 -26.85 -23.58
CA HIS A 258 -4.72 -28.20 -23.06
C HIS A 258 -4.89 -28.19 -21.53
N ILE A 259 -4.01 -27.48 -20.81
CA ILE A 259 -4.11 -27.34 -19.34
C ILE A 259 -5.47 -26.76 -18.92
N ARG A 260 -5.95 -25.71 -19.60
CA ARG A 260 -7.22 -25.06 -19.23
C ARG A 260 -8.47 -25.94 -19.42
N ASN A 261 -8.37 -26.98 -20.24
CA ASN A 261 -9.46 -27.89 -20.57
C ASN A 261 -9.31 -29.27 -19.90
N SER A 262 -8.26 -29.47 -19.08
CA SER A 262 -7.98 -30.67 -18.29
C SER A 262 -8.51 -30.50 -16.88
#